data_AF-A0A382IGP4-F1
#
_entry.id   AF-A0A382IGP4-F1
#
_cell.length_a   1.000
_cell.length_b   1.000
_cell.length_c   1.000
_cell.angle_alpha   90.00
_cell.angle_beta   90.00
_cell.angle_gamma   90.00
#
_symmetry.space_group_name_H-M   'P 1'
#
loop_
_entity.id
_entity.type
_entity.pdbx_description
1 polymer ?
#
loop_
_entity_poly.entity_id
_entity_poly.type
_entity_poly.pdbx_seq_one_letter_code
_entity_poly.pdbx_strand_id
1 'polypeptide(L)'
;IDPLGIVRASIYNIRNIILNRRPQGASTITQQVAKNFLLSDEISLSRKIKEALLAIKIERALSKDRILELYLNQIYLGAGTYGVAAASNRYFEKELSKLTISEVAYLAALPKAPSRYHPLRNYKLAIDRRNWVLKRMNVHGYISIQELEKYAKEPIKTFLHRKKNIYVSDYYLEIIRQQIIDIFGEKYLYGGGLSVRTSLDTDAQLKADVALKEGLLTYDKRYGYRGILKNDVNENWLNDLESVPLPYNFLFAKAISVDDKSAIIQASTNERGEINLSNLTWAREHIPGGYVGPKIVSAKDVLKENDIIYVSKNENDEYVLEQIPNINGGIIVMDPHSGRVVALSGGFDFKLSNFNRVSQAKRQPGSAFKPFVYISALENGLQPNSLILDAPFVVDQGEKLGKWKPENYGKKFYGPSPLRKGIENPRNLMTIRIAQYLGMDKISEV
;
A
#
# COMPACT_ATOMS: atom_id res chain seq x y z
N ILE A 1 -44.41 -19.87 -9.77
CA ILE A 1 -44.69 -18.67 -10.60
C ILE A 1 -45.97 -18.03 -10.06
N ASP A 2 -46.04 -16.71 -9.86
CA ASP A 2 -47.31 -15.96 -9.72
C ASP A 2 -47.73 -15.51 -11.14
N PRO A 3 -48.61 -16.25 -11.83
CA PRO A 3 -48.95 -15.97 -13.23
C PRO A 3 -49.74 -14.66 -13.34
N LEU A 4 -50.52 -14.32 -12.31
CA LEU A 4 -51.33 -13.12 -12.26
C LEU A 4 -50.47 -11.86 -12.12
N GLY A 5 -49.39 -11.92 -11.33
CA GLY A 5 -48.42 -10.83 -11.20
C GLY A 5 -47.67 -10.51 -12.51
N ILE A 6 -47.30 -11.55 -13.26
CA ILE A 6 -46.62 -11.40 -14.57
C ILE A 6 -47.59 -10.84 -15.61
N VAL A 7 -48.82 -11.35 -15.69
CA VAL A 7 -49.84 -10.85 -16.65
C VAL A 7 -50.22 -9.41 -16.34
N ARG A 8 -50.42 -9.05 -15.06
CA ARG A 8 -50.73 -7.68 -14.64
C ARG A 8 -49.59 -6.72 -14.97
N ALA A 9 -48.34 -7.11 -14.73
CA ALA A 9 -47.16 -6.31 -15.09
C ALA A 9 -46.97 -6.19 -16.61
N SER A 10 -47.26 -7.24 -17.38
CA SER A 10 -47.20 -7.24 -18.85
C SER A 10 -48.25 -6.32 -19.46
N ILE A 11 -49.51 -6.38 -19.01
CA ILE A 11 -50.58 -5.47 -19.48
C ILE A 11 -50.25 -4.01 -19.12
N TYR A 12 -49.72 -3.76 -17.93
CA TYR A 12 -49.30 -2.41 -17.51
C TYR A 12 -48.08 -1.90 -18.30
N ASN A 13 -47.16 -2.78 -18.68
CA ASN A 13 -45.99 -2.44 -19.48
C ASN A 13 -46.31 -2.20 -20.96
N ILE A 14 -47.25 -2.97 -21.55
CA ILE A 14 -47.77 -2.71 -22.91
C ILE A 14 -48.41 -1.31 -22.96
N ARG A 15 -49.20 -0.95 -21.93
CA ARG A 15 -49.79 0.39 -21.81
C ARG A 15 -48.74 1.50 -21.64
N ASN A 16 -47.64 1.25 -20.93
CA ASN A 16 -46.55 2.23 -20.76
C ASN A 16 -45.70 2.40 -22.03
N ILE A 17 -45.52 1.35 -22.83
CA ILE A 17 -44.83 1.42 -24.14
C ILE A 17 -45.64 2.27 -25.13
N ILE A 18 -46.96 2.13 -25.15
CA ILE A 18 -47.87 2.97 -25.96
C ILE A 18 -47.83 4.44 -25.51
N LEU A 19 -47.56 4.70 -24.23
CA LEU A 19 -47.51 6.05 -23.64
C LEU A 19 -46.09 6.63 -23.52
N ASN A 20 -45.08 6.02 -24.15
CA ASN A 20 -43.67 6.46 -24.08
C ASN A 20 -43.12 6.61 -22.64
N ARG A 21 -43.61 5.80 -21.69
CA ARG A 21 -43.17 5.77 -20.28
C ARG A 21 -42.28 4.55 -20.01
N ARG A 22 -41.27 4.71 -19.15
CA ARG A 22 -40.35 3.61 -18.80
C ARG A 22 -41.12 2.42 -18.18
N PRO A 23 -40.91 1.18 -18.68
CA PRO A 23 -41.58 -0.01 -18.14
C PRO A 23 -41.17 -0.29 -16.68
N GLN A 24 -42.12 -0.77 -15.87
CA GLN A 24 -41.84 -1.21 -14.50
C GLN A 24 -41.13 -2.58 -14.52
N GLY A 25 -40.09 -2.71 -13.69
CA GLY A 25 -39.20 -3.88 -13.65
C GLY A 25 -39.95 -5.16 -13.30
N ALA A 26 -40.09 -6.05 -14.29
CA ALA A 26 -40.88 -7.28 -14.20
C ALA A 26 -40.02 -8.56 -14.11
N SER A 27 -38.84 -8.49 -13.48
CA SER A 27 -37.95 -9.67 -13.35
C SER A 27 -38.02 -10.27 -11.94
N THR A 28 -38.36 -11.55 -11.84
CA THR A 28 -38.37 -12.30 -10.58
C THR A 28 -36.96 -12.47 -10.00
N ILE A 29 -36.84 -12.84 -8.72
CA ILE A 29 -35.53 -13.14 -8.11
C ILE A 29 -34.81 -14.25 -8.87
N THR A 30 -35.51 -15.33 -9.23
CA THR A 30 -34.90 -16.43 -10.00
C THR A 30 -34.41 -15.98 -11.38
N GLN A 31 -35.16 -15.09 -12.03
CA GLN A 31 -34.75 -14.47 -13.30
C GLN A 31 -33.50 -13.60 -13.12
N GLN A 32 -33.39 -12.85 -12.03
CA GLN A 32 -32.19 -12.09 -11.70
C GLN A 32 -30.98 -12.99 -11.42
N VAL A 33 -31.17 -14.13 -10.75
CA VAL A 33 -30.11 -15.15 -10.58
C VAL A 33 -29.65 -15.69 -11.93
N ALA A 34 -30.59 -16.10 -12.80
CA ALA A 34 -30.27 -16.57 -14.15
C ALA A 34 -29.49 -15.53 -14.96
N LYS A 35 -29.90 -14.25 -14.88
CA LYS A 35 -29.20 -13.14 -15.53
C LYS A 35 -27.77 -12.98 -15.01
N ASN A 36 -27.60 -12.93 -13.69
CA ASN A 36 -26.31 -12.58 -13.08
C ASN A 36 -25.27 -13.71 -13.16
N PHE A 37 -25.68 -14.98 -13.22
CA PHE A 37 -24.75 -16.12 -13.22
C PHE A 37 -24.40 -16.65 -14.62
N LEU A 38 -25.30 -16.54 -15.60
CA LEU A 38 -25.25 -17.39 -16.80
C LEU A 38 -25.46 -16.64 -18.12
N LEU A 39 -25.73 -15.33 -18.09
CA LEU A 39 -26.00 -14.55 -19.30
C LEU A 39 -25.14 -13.28 -19.33
N SER A 40 -24.77 -12.84 -20.53
CA SER A 40 -24.05 -11.58 -20.75
C SER A 40 -24.96 -10.35 -20.55
N ASP A 41 -24.33 -9.18 -20.38
CA ASP A 41 -25.03 -7.93 -20.10
C ASP A 41 -25.83 -7.34 -21.28
N GLU A 42 -25.69 -7.89 -22.49
CA GLU A 42 -26.33 -7.42 -23.71
C GLU A 42 -27.86 -7.30 -23.62
N ILE A 43 -28.40 -6.17 -24.07
CA ILE A 43 -29.85 -5.90 -23.99
C ILE A 43 -30.54 -6.45 -25.25
N SER A 44 -30.97 -7.72 -25.22
CA SER A 44 -31.73 -8.33 -26.31
C SER A 44 -32.99 -9.08 -25.84
N LEU A 45 -34.00 -9.15 -26.71
CA LEU A 45 -35.25 -9.90 -26.45
C LEU A 45 -34.98 -11.40 -26.35
N SER A 46 -34.05 -11.91 -27.18
CA SER A 46 -33.60 -13.31 -27.15
C SER A 46 -32.93 -13.67 -25.82
N ARG A 47 -32.11 -12.77 -25.25
CA ARG A 47 -31.58 -12.95 -23.89
C ARG A 47 -32.70 -13.04 -22.86
N LYS A 48 -33.73 -12.20 -22.96
CA LYS A 48 -34.83 -12.21 -21.98
C LYS A 48 -35.63 -13.52 -21.99
N ILE A 49 -35.80 -14.12 -23.16
CA ILE A 49 -36.40 -15.46 -23.31
C ILE A 49 -35.48 -16.54 -22.70
N LYS A 50 -34.17 -16.47 -22.97
CA LYS A 50 -33.19 -17.37 -22.33
C LYS A 50 -33.20 -17.27 -20.80
N GLU A 51 -33.26 -16.05 -20.26
CA GLU A 51 -33.37 -15.79 -18.81
C GLU A 51 -34.62 -16.44 -18.21
N ALA A 52 -35.78 -16.35 -18.89
CA ALA A 52 -37.01 -16.98 -18.44
C ALA A 52 -36.93 -18.51 -18.45
N LEU A 53 -36.40 -19.11 -19.53
CA LEU A 53 -36.24 -20.57 -19.64
C LEU A 53 -35.25 -21.12 -18.61
N LEU A 54 -34.16 -20.39 -18.38
CA LEU A 54 -33.13 -20.75 -17.41
C LEU A 54 -33.65 -20.61 -15.99
N ALA A 55 -34.45 -19.58 -15.71
CA ALA A 55 -35.13 -19.44 -14.42
C ALA A 55 -36.03 -20.65 -14.14
N ILE A 56 -36.80 -21.15 -15.12
CA ILE A 56 -37.61 -22.37 -14.95
C ILE A 56 -36.73 -23.58 -14.62
N LYS A 57 -35.59 -23.74 -15.29
CA LYS A 57 -34.64 -24.83 -14.99
C LYS A 57 -34.09 -24.71 -13.56
N ILE A 58 -33.73 -23.51 -13.14
CA ILE A 58 -33.25 -23.24 -11.77
C ILE A 58 -34.33 -23.57 -10.73
N GLU A 59 -35.59 -23.17 -10.95
CA GLU A 59 -36.69 -23.47 -10.01
C GLU A 59 -37.04 -24.96 -9.92
N ARG A 60 -36.73 -25.74 -10.96
CA ARG A 60 -36.90 -27.20 -10.93
C ARG A 60 -35.76 -27.91 -10.22
N ALA A 61 -34.56 -27.33 -10.24
CA ALA A 61 -33.35 -27.94 -9.69
C ALA A 61 -33.05 -27.50 -8.24
N LEU A 62 -33.47 -26.30 -7.85
CA LEU A 62 -33.13 -25.70 -6.55
C LEU A 62 -34.39 -25.26 -5.78
N SER A 63 -34.34 -25.36 -4.45
CA SER A 63 -35.37 -24.81 -3.57
C SER A 63 -35.39 -23.28 -3.61
N LYS A 64 -36.51 -22.68 -3.19
CA LYS A 64 -36.65 -21.21 -3.14
C LYS A 64 -35.62 -20.57 -2.20
N ASP A 65 -35.32 -21.22 -1.08
CA ASP A 65 -34.32 -20.74 -0.12
C ASP A 65 -32.92 -20.74 -0.75
N ARG A 66 -32.57 -21.80 -1.49
CA ARG A 66 -31.27 -21.87 -2.18
C ARG A 66 -31.15 -20.82 -3.28
N ILE A 67 -32.22 -20.56 -4.01
CA ILE A 67 -32.25 -19.50 -5.04
C ILE A 67 -32.08 -18.13 -4.39
N LEU A 68 -32.75 -17.89 -3.26
CA LEU A 68 -32.63 -16.65 -2.51
C LEU A 68 -31.20 -16.48 -1.96
N GLU A 69 -30.59 -17.53 -1.42
CA GLU A 69 -29.21 -17.52 -0.95
C GLU A 69 -28.23 -17.14 -2.08
N LEU A 70 -28.35 -17.79 -3.25
CA LEU A 70 -27.53 -17.47 -4.43
C LEU A 70 -27.71 -16.01 -4.86
N TYR A 71 -28.95 -15.51 -4.85
CA TYR A 71 -29.25 -14.12 -5.14
C TYR A 71 -28.58 -13.17 -4.15
N LEU A 72 -28.77 -13.42 -2.85
CA LEU A 72 -28.27 -12.58 -1.77
C LEU A 72 -26.74 -12.55 -1.73
N ASN A 73 -26.06 -13.61 -2.17
CA ASN A 73 -24.59 -13.64 -2.23
C ASN A 73 -23.98 -12.96 -3.47
N GLN A 74 -24.75 -12.76 -4.54
CA GLN A 74 -24.22 -12.20 -5.80
C GLN A 74 -24.76 -10.82 -6.16
N ILE A 75 -25.81 -10.34 -5.50
CA ILE A 75 -26.39 -9.07 -5.87
C ILE A 75 -25.42 -7.90 -5.67
N TYR A 76 -25.22 -7.10 -6.71
CA TYR A 76 -24.47 -5.85 -6.59
C TYR A 76 -25.25 -4.83 -5.76
N LEU A 77 -24.63 -4.36 -4.68
CA LEU A 77 -25.24 -3.41 -3.73
C LEU A 77 -24.54 -2.05 -3.72
N GLY A 78 -23.61 -1.80 -4.65
CA GLY A 78 -22.90 -0.52 -4.75
C GLY A 78 -21.55 -0.54 -4.01
N ALA A 79 -20.79 0.55 -4.15
CA ALA A 79 -19.47 0.72 -3.53
C ALA A 79 -18.49 -0.46 -3.79
N GLY A 80 -18.61 -1.11 -4.95
CA GLY A 80 -17.78 -2.27 -5.33
C GLY A 80 -18.15 -3.58 -4.63
N THR A 81 -19.30 -3.65 -3.95
CA THR A 81 -19.70 -4.83 -3.17
C THR A 81 -20.74 -5.69 -3.88
N TYR A 82 -20.49 -7.00 -3.85
CA TYR A 82 -21.38 -8.05 -4.32
C TYR A 82 -21.75 -8.92 -3.13
N GLY A 83 -23.05 -9.09 -2.91
CA GLY A 83 -23.60 -9.87 -1.83
C GLY A 83 -23.91 -9.06 -0.56
N VAL A 84 -24.96 -9.48 0.15
CA VAL A 84 -25.47 -8.78 1.35
C VAL A 84 -24.49 -8.79 2.52
N ALA A 85 -23.73 -9.87 2.70
CA ALA A 85 -22.73 -9.96 3.78
C ALA A 85 -21.57 -8.98 3.55
N ALA A 86 -21.04 -8.94 2.32
CA ALA A 86 -19.99 -8.00 1.93
C ALA A 86 -20.48 -6.55 2.05
N ALA A 87 -21.71 -6.26 1.63
CA ALA A 87 -22.32 -4.95 1.80
C ALA A 87 -22.54 -4.58 3.28
N SER A 88 -23.02 -5.52 4.11
CA SER A 88 -23.15 -5.31 5.56
C SER A 88 -21.82 -4.88 6.19
N ASN A 89 -20.74 -5.59 5.88
CA ASN A 89 -19.42 -5.25 6.38
C ASN A 89 -18.93 -3.90 5.81
N ARG A 90 -19.08 -3.67 4.51
CA ARG A 90 -18.59 -2.45 3.85
C ARG A 90 -19.33 -1.18 4.30
N TYR A 91 -20.64 -1.24 4.44
CA TYR A 91 -21.46 -0.09 4.79
C TYR A 91 -21.51 0.12 6.30
N PHE A 92 -21.56 -0.96 7.10
CA PHE A 92 -21.88 -0.88 8.54
C PHE A 92 -20.84 -1.56 9.47
N GLU A 93 -19.78 -2.19 8.94
CA GLU A 93 -18.78 -2.96 9.71
C GLU A 93 -19.41 -4.00 10.65
N LYS A 94 -20.54 -4.59 10.22
CA LYS A 94 -21.34 -5.54 11.00
C LYS A 94 -21.53 -6.87 10.27
N GLU A 95 -21.67 -7.92 11.06
CA GLU A 95 -22.24 -9.21 10.62
C GLU A 95 -23.75 -9.04 10.36
N LEU A 96 -24.31 -9.89 9.49
CA LEU A 96 -25.73 -9.81 9.11
C LEU A 96 -26.69 -9.86 10.30
N SER A 97 -26.39 -10.69 11.31
CA SER A 97 -27.20 -10.85 12.53
C SER A 97 -27.19 -9.62 13.45
N LYS A 98 -26.25 -8.70 13.25
CA LYS A 98 -26.08 -7.47 14.05
C LYS A 98 -26.67 -6.23 13.38
N LEU A 99 -27.24 -6.38 12.17
CA LEU A 99 -27.86 -5.27 11.47
C LEU A 99 -29.17 -4.84 12.13
N THR A 100 -29.41 -3.53 12.19
CA THR A 100 -30.71 -3.00 12.61
C THR A 100 -31.72 -3.07 11.47
N ILE A 101 -33.02 -2.99 11.79
CA ILE A 101 -34.10 -2.96 10.79
C ILE A 101 -33.89 -1.80 9.78
N SER A 102 -33.42 -0.64 10.25
CA SER A 102 -33.08 0.51 9.39
C SER A 102 -31.97 0.18 8.39
N GLU A 103 -30.92 -0.51 8.83
CA GLU A 103 -29.78 -0.92 8.00
C GLU A 103 -30.18 -2.01 6.99
N VAL A 104 -30.96 -3.01 7.41
CA VAL A 104 -31.54 -4.04 6.53
C VAL A 104 -32.42 -3.40 5.45
N ALA A 105 -33.30 -2.47 5.84
CA ALA A 105 -34.16 -1.77 4.90
C ALA A 105 -33.36 -0.92 3.90
N TYR A 106 -32.20 -0.39 4.32
CA TYR A 106 -31.31 0.32 3.43
C TYR A 106 -30.62 -0.61 2.44
N LEU A 107 -30.06 -1.74 2.88
CA LEU A 107 -29.47 -2.73 1.97
C LEU A 107 -30.51 -3.25 0.96
N ALA A 108 -31.74 -3.50 1.39
CA ALA A 108 -32.85 -3.92 0.54
C ALA A 108 -33.31 -2.83 -0.46
N ALA A 109 -32.99 -1.56 -0.23
CA ALA A 109 -33.28 -0.47 -1.15
C ALA A 109 -32.32 -0.40 -2.36
N LEU A 110 -31.09 -0.88 -2.20
CA LEU A 110 -30.00 -0.75 -3.16
C LEU A 110 -30.19 -1.51 -4.49
N PRO A 111 -30.70 -2.76 -4.54
CA PRO A 111 -30.86 -3.56 -5.76
C PRO A 111 -31.43 -2.82 -6.96
N LYS A 112 -32.37 -1.89 -6.73
CA LYS A 112 -33.05 -1.16 -7.80
C LYS A 112 -32.13 -0.17 -8.53
N ALA A 113 -31.23 0.50 -7.80
CA ALA A 113 -30.30 1.48 -8.36
C ALA A 113 -29.21 1.82 -7.33
N PRO A 114 -28.19 0.98 -7.15
CA PRO A 114 -27.19 1.14 -6.10
C PRO A 114 -26.46 2.49 -6.14
N SER A 115 -26.11 2.96 -7.34
CA SER A 115 -25.45 4.25 -7.54
C SER A 115 -26.35 5.45 -7.25
N ARG A 116 -27.67 5.34 -7.53
CA ARG A 116 -28.64 6.42 -7.29
C ARG A 116 -28.93 6.60 -5.81
N TYR A 117 -29.00 5.49 -5.07
CA TYR A 117 -29.26 5.48 -3.63
C TYR A 117 -27.97 5.45 -2.79
N HIS A 118 -26.85 5.89 -3.36
CA HIS A 118 -25.56 5.95 -2.68
C HIS A 118 -25.63 6.94 -1.50
N PRO A 119 -25.25 6.54 -0.28
CA PRO A 119 -25.59 7.30 0.93
C PRO A 119 -24.71 8.55 1.05
N LEU A 120 -23.51 8.54 0.49
CA LEU A 120 -22.61 9.71 0.50
C LEU A 120 -22.87 10.70 -0.64
N ARG A 121 -23.35 10.21 -1.80
CA ARG A 121 -23.52 11.05 -3.00
C ARG A 121 -24.93 11.65 -3.04
N ASN A 122 -25.92 10.87 -2.62
CA ASN A 122 -27.35 11.17 -2.76
C ASN A 122 -28.11 10.85 -1.46
N TYR A 123 -27.65 11.40 -0.32
CA TYR A 123 -28.15 11.04 1.02
C TYR A 123 -29.68 11.12 1.16
N LYS A 124 -30.30 12.20 0.66
CA LYS A 124 -31.77 12.38 0.72
C LYS A 124 -32.51 11.27 -0.03
N LEU A 125 -32.07 10.93 -1.25
CA LEU A 125 -32.67 9.84 -2.03
C LEU A 125 -32.47 8.47 -1.37
N ALA A 126 -31.34 8.26 -0.70
CA ALA A 126 -31.06 7.04 0.05
C ALA A 126 -32.04 6.87 1.23
N ILE A 127 -32.25 7.93 2.02
CA ILE A 127 -33.23 7.96 3.13
C ILE A 127 -34.64 7.71 2.61
N ASP A 128 -35.08 8.45 1.60
CA ASP A 128 -36.44 8.34 1.07
C ASP A 128 -36.71 6.90 0.59
N ARG A 129 -35.71 6.28 -0.06
CA ARG A 129 -35.82 4.91 -0.53
C ARG A 129 -35.85 3.89 0.60
N ARG A 130 -35.00 4.03 1.62
CA ARG A 130 -35.04 3.18 2.82
C ARG A 130 -36.39 3.30 3.52
N ASN A 131 -36.88 4.52 3.72
CA ASN A 131 -38.16 4.78 4.40
C ASN A 131 -39.33 4.21 3.59
N TRP A 132 -39.25 4.20 2.27
CA TRP A 132 -40.20 3.49 1.43
C TRP A 132 -40.18 1.97 1.69
N VAL A 133 -39.00 1.35 1.84
CA VAL A 133 -38.89 -0.08 2.19
C VAL A 133 -39.48 -0.35 3.59
N LEU A 134 -39.16 0.46 4.59
CA LEU A 134 -39.73 0.34 5.94
C LEU A 134 -41.27 0.40 5.92
N LYS A 135 -41.86 1.34 5.16
CA LYS A 135 -43.33 1.40 4.98
C LYS A 135 -43.90 0.11 4.38
N ARG A 136 -43.22 -0.49 3.41
CA ARG A 136 -43.64 -1.77 2.82
C ARG A 136 -43.51 -2.92 3.82
N MET A 137 -42.46 -2.93 4.64
CA MET A 137 -42.30 -3.93 5.71
C MET A 137 -43.46 -3.86 6.70
N ASN A 138 -43.87 -2.65 7.11
CA ASN A 138 -45.00 -2.47 8.01
C ASN A 138 -46.33 -2.92 7.38
N VAL A 139 -46.61 -2.52 6.13
CA VAL A 139 -47.83 -2.95 5.39
C VAL A 139 -47.94 -4.47 5.26
N HIS A 140 -46.80 -5.17 5.19
CA HIS A 140 -46.75 -6.63 5.11
C HIS A 140 -46.56 -7.31 6.48
N GLY A 141 -46.63 -6.58 7.59
CA GLY A 141 -46.60 -7.13 8.95
C GLY A 141 -45.21 -7.55 9.46
N TYR A 142 -44.13 -7.18 8.78
CA TYR A 142 -42.76 -7.51 9.22
C TYR A 142 -42.23 -6.62 10.35
N ILE A 143 -42.80 -5.43 10.52
CA ILE A 143 -42.45 -4.48 11.59
C ILE A 143 -43.71 -3.78 12.12
N SER A 144 -43.70 -3.37 13.38
CA SER A 144 -44.79 -2.61 13.99
C SER A 144 -44.82 -1.14 13.52
N ILE A 145 -45.92 -0.43 13.79
CA ILE A 145 -46.01 1.01 13.50
C ILE A 145 -45.02 1.81 14.33
N GLN A 146 -44.79 1.41 15.58
CA GLN A 146 -43.82 2.05 16.49
C GLN A 146 -42.38 1.88 15.97
N GLU A 147 -42.05 0.69 15.44
CA GLU A 147 -40.76 0.44 14.81
C GLU A 147 -40.57 1.26 13.54
N LEU A 148 -41.60 1.34 12.68
CA LEU A 148 -41.57 2.19 11.49
C LEU A 148 -41.25 3.65 11.86
N GLU A 149 -41.97 4.22 12.82
CA GLU A 149 -41.76 5.60 13.25
C GLU A 149 -40.37 5.84 13.86
N LYS A 150 -39.86 4.87 14.62
CA LYS A 150 -38.51 4.91 15.19
C LYS A 150 -37.45 4.88 14.09
N TYR A 151 -37.44 3.85 13.25
CA TYR A 151 -36.38 3.62 12.26
C TYR A 151 -36.43 4.61 11.08
N ALA A 152 -37.61 5.13 10.74
CA ALA A 152 -37.73 6.13 9.68
C ALA A 152 -37.05 7.47 10.04
N LYS A 153 -36.95 7.80 11.33
CA LYS A 153 -36.28 9.00 11.86
C LYS A 153 -34.77 8.83 12.02
N GLU A 154 -34.25 7.60 12.03
CA GLU A 154 -32.81 7.36 12.18
C GLU A 154 -32.03 7.84 10.94
N PRO A 155 -30.86 8.47 11.11
CA PRO A 155 -29.96 8.78 9.99
C PRO A 155 -29.30 7.51 9.45
N ILE A 156 -28.89 7.52 8.17
CA ILE A 156 -28.10 6.43 7.58
C ILE A 156 -26.62 6.68 7.93
N LYS A 157 -26.16 6.08 9.03
CA LYS A 157 -24.75 6.14 9.44
C LYS A 157 -23.97 5.02 8.75
N THR A 158 -23.02 5.37 7.89
CA THR A 158 -22.18 4.37 7.19
C THR A 158 -20.70 4.60 7.47
N PHE A 159 -19.91 3.53 7.45
CA PHE A 159 -18.45 3.58 7.56
C PHE A 159 -17.76 3.82 6.21
N LEU A 160 -18.50 4.06 5.13
CA LEU A 160 -17.92 4.41 3.83
C LEU A 160 -17.04 5.67 3.88
N HIS A 161 -17.26 6.55 4.85
CA HIS A 161 -16.43 7.75 5.07
C HIS A 161 -15.17 7.49 5.90
N ARG A 162 -15.08 6.36 6.64
CA ARG A 162 -13.82 6.01 7.31
C ARG A 162 -12.82 5.61 6.23
N LYS A 163 -11.96 6.57 5.85
CA LYS A 163 -10.59 6.20 5.45
C LYS A 163 -10.01 5.45 6.65
N LYS A 164 -10.10 4.12 6.64
CA LYS A 164 -9.17 3.31 7.41
C LYS A 164 -7.82 3.58 6.75
N ASN A 165 -7.11 4.60 7.23
CA ASN A 165 -5.70 4.82 6.95
C ASN A 165 -4.93 3.70 7.66
N ILE A 166 -5.20 2.45 7.29
CA ILE A 166 -4.32 1.34 7.63
C ILE A 166 -3.12 1.58 6.73
N TYR A 167 -2.06 2.15 7.31
CA TYR A 167 -0.81 2.33 6.60
C TYR A 167 -0.26 0.95 6.27
N VAL A 168 -0.10 0.67 4.99
CA VAL A 168 0.54 -0.54 4.51
C VAL A 168 1.54 -0.13 3.44
N SER A 169 2.77 -0.60 3.57
CA SER A 169 3.80 -0.37 2.55
C SER A 169 3.48 -1.13 1.28
N ASP A 170 3.55 -0.44 0.14
CA ASP A 170 3.37 -1.04 -1.18
C ASP A 170 4.40 -2.16 -1.44
N TYR A 171 5.61 -2.04 -0.89
CA TYR A 171 6.63 -3.09 -0.97
C TYR A 171 6.20 -4.38 -0.26
N TYR A 172 5.56 -4.26 0.91
CA TYR A 172 5.06 -5.41 1.66
C TYR A 172 3.88 -6.06 0.94
N LEU A 173 2.94 -5.27 0.42
CA LEU A 173 1.82 -5.75 -0.39
C LEU A 173 2.27 -6.47 -1.64
N GLU A 174 3.28 -5.95 -2.33
CA GLU A 174 3.81 -6.57 -3.54
C GLU A 174 4.45 -7.93 -3.24
N ILE A 175 5.18 -8.08 -2.13
CA ILE A 175 5.69 -9.40 -1.70
C ILE A 175 4.55 -10.37 -1.44
N ILE A 176 3.51 -9.95 -0.70
CA ILE A 176 2.34 -10.82 -0.45
C ILE A 176 1.70 -11.23 -1.78
N ARG A 177 1.53 -10.28 -2.71
CA ARG A 177 0.94 -10.54 -4.03
C ARG A 177 1.74 -11.60 -4.78
N GLN A 178 3.07 -11.46 -4.82
CA GLN A 178 3.96 -12.45 -5.45
C GLN A 178 3.85 -13.81 -4.78
N GLN A 179 3.88 -13.88 -3.45
CA GLN A 179 3.73 -15.15 -2.71
C GLN A 179 2.39 -15.84 -2.98
N ILE A 180 1.29 -15.10 -3.07
CA ILE A 180 -0.02 -15.68 -3.40
C ILE A 180 -0.03 -16.21 -4.83
N ILE A 181 0.59 -15.50 -5.78
CA ILE A 181 0.73 -15.97 -7.16
C ILE A 181 1.56 -17.25 -7.22
N ASP A 182 2.67 -17.30 -6.49
CA ASP A 182 3.55 -18.47 -6.46
C ASP A 182 2.84 -19.70 -5.87
N ILE A 183 1.97 -19.52 -4.87
CA ILE A 183 1.27 -20.62 -4.18
C ILE A 183 -0.02 -21.02 -4.91
N PHE A 184 -0.84 -20.06 -5.32
CA PHE A 184 -2.22 -20.29 -5.79
C PHE A 184 -2.42 -19.97 -7.28
N GLY A 185 -1.46 -19.31 -7.92
CA GLY A 185 -1.58 -18.81 -9.29
C GLY A 185 -2.42 -17.54 -9.40
N GLU A 186 -2.21 -16.82 -10.50
CA GLU A 186 -2.83 -15.51 -10.76
C GLU A 186 -4.37 -15.56 -10.80
N LYS A 187 -4.94 -16.65 -11.34
CA LYS A 187 -6.40 -16.83 -11.43
C LYS A 187 -7.06 -16.82 -10.05
N TYR A 188 -6.46 -17.46 -9.06
CA TYR A 188 -7.01 -17.52 -7.71
C TYR A 188 -6.76 -16.24 -6.91
N LEU A 189 -5.65 -15.54 -7.17
CA LEU A 189 -5.41 -14.21 -6.59
C LEU A 189 -6.59 -13.26 -6.90
N TYR A 190 -7.02 -13.17 -8.16
CA TYR A 190 -8.04 -12.20 -8.57
C TYR A 190 -9.48 -12.74 -8.55
N GLY A 191 -9.67 -14.06 -8.72
CA GLY A 191 -11.00 -14.68 -8.83
C GLY A 191 -11.41 -15.59 -7.66
N GLY A 192 -10.50 -15.88 -6.73
CA GLY A 192 -10.71 -16.90 -5.70
C GLY A 192 -11.45 -16.45 -4.44
N GLY A 193 -11.64 -15.14 -4.24
CA GLY A 193 -12.28 -14.61 -3.02
C GLY A 193 -11.48 -14.86 -1.75
N LEU A 194 -10.15 -14.91 -1.84
CA LEU A 194 -9.25 -15.21 -0.73
C LEU A 194 -9.29 -14.11 0.35
N SER A 195 -9.24 -14.53 1.62
CA SER A 195 -8.97 -13.65 2.76
C SER A 195 -7.57 -13.95 3.28
N VAL A 196 -6.67 -12.96 3.22
CA VAL A 196 -5.25 -13.14 3.53
C VAL A 196 -4.94 -12.44 4.85
N ARG A 197 -4.44 -13.21 5.82
CA ARG A 197 -3.93 -12.70 7.10
C ARG A 197 -2.41 -12.80 7.13
N THR A 198 -1.75 -11.67 7.34
CA THR A 198 -0.29 -11.55 7.28
C THR A 198 0.30 -11.32 8.67
N SER A 199 1.62 -11.27 8.77
CA SER A 199 2.36 -10.89 9.99
C SER A 199 2.62 -9.40 10.11
N LEU A 200 2.12 -8.59 9.18
CA LEU A 200 2.33 -7.14 9.15
C LEU A 200 1.89 -6.50 10.47
N ASP A 201 2.83 -5.79 11.09
CA ASP A 201 2.55 -4.82 12.14
C ASP A 201 2.59 -3.43 11.51
N THR A 202 1.46 -2.74 11.51
CA THR A 202 1.32 -1.44 10.83
C THR A 202 2.11 -0.33 11.51
N ASP A 203 2.32 -0.40 12.83
CA ASP A 203 3.11 0.58 13.58
C ASP A 203 4.61 0.36 13.33
N ALA A 204 5.06 -0.90 13.37
CA ALA A 204 6.43 -1.25 13.00
C ALA A 204 6.73 -0.87 11.54
N GLN A 205 5.78 -1.09 10.63
CA GLN A 205 5.91 -0.73 9.22
C GLN A 205 6.08 0.77 9.02
N LEU A 206 5.24 1.59 9.66
CA LEU A 206 5.35 3.04 9.59
C LEU A 206 6.71 3.52 10.09
N LYS A 207 7.16 3.02 11.24
CA LYS A 207 8.47 3.36 11.82
C LYS A 207 9.62 2.95 10.90
N ALA A 208 9.53 1.77 10.28
CA ALA A 208 10.55 1.28 9.36
C ALA A 208 10.65 2.14 8.09
N ASP A 209 9.51 2.52 7.51
CA ASP A 209 9.47 3.39 6.33
C ASP A 209 10.01 4.79 6.63
N VAL A 210 9.62 5.39 7.76
CA VAL A 210 10.15 6.69 8.20
C VAL A 210 11.66 6.60 8.43
N ALA A 211 12.14 5.62 9.20
CA ALA A 211 13.56 5.47 9.50
C ALA A 211 14.41 5.25 8.24
N LEU A 212 13.94 4.42 7.29
CA LEU A 212 14.64 4.21 6.02
C LEU A 212 14.68 5.51 5.20
N LYS A 213 13.53 6.18 5.05
CA LYS A 213 13.41 7.40 4.24
C LYS A 213 14.27 8.52 4.79
N GLU A 214 14.16 8.80 6.08
CA GLU A 214 14.96 9.83 6.75
C GLU A 214 16.44 9.50 6.72
N GLY A 215 16.83 8.25 6.98
CA GLY A 215 18.22 7.81 6.90
C GLY A 215 18.84 8.02 5.52
N LEU A 216 18.10 7.71 4.45
CA LEU A 216 18.53 7.94 3.07
C LEU A 216 18.62 9.43 2.74
N LEU A 217 17.65 10.25 3.16
CA LEU A 217 17.69 11.70 2.98
C LEU A 217 18.85 12.33 3.74
N THR A 218 19.02 12.01 5.03
CA THR A 218 20.12 12.52 5.84
C THR A 218 21.47 12.11 5.25
N TYR A 219 21.61 10.88 4.75
CA TYR A 219 22.82 10.47 4.06
C TYR A 219 23.07 11.32 2.82
N ASP A 220 22.08 11.44 1.95
CA ASP A 220 22.21 12.16 0.68
C ASP A 220 22.51 13.65 0.89
N LYS A 221 21.84 14.30 1.84
CA LYS A 221 22.03 15.71 2.19
C LYS A 221 23.46 16.01 2.69
N ARG A 222 24.19 15.04 3.27
CA ARG A 222 25.60 15.21 3.65
C ARG A 222 26.55 15.35 2.45
N TYR A 223 26.13 14.85 1.28
CA TYR A 223 26.86 14.98 0.03
C TYR A 223 26.41 16.21 -0.77
N GLY A 224 25.55 17.06 -0.21
CA GLY A 224 25.18 18.33 -0.84
C GLY A 224 24.03 18.24 -1.84
N TYR A 225 23.65 19.41 -2.32
CA TYR A 225 22.57 19.65 -3.25
C TYR A 225 23.07 19.58 -4.70
N ARG A 226 22.35 18.83 -5.52
CA ARG A 226 22.65 18.57 -6.93
C ARG A 226 21.95 19.56 -7.87
N GLY A 227 21.22 20.52 -7.31
CA GLY A 227 20.56 21.58 -8.06
C GLY A 227 19.05 21.35 -8.22
N ILE A 228 18.45 22.34 -8.86
CA ILE A 228 17.01 22.42 -9.13
C ILE A 228 16.58 21.42 -10.20
N LEU A 229 15.26 21.24 -10.35
CA LEU A 229 14.70 20.45 -11.46
C LEU A 229 14.81 21.19 -12.79
N LYS A 230 14.40 22.46 -12.81
CA LYS A 230 14.37 23.34 -13.98
C LYS A 230 14.17 24.78 -13.50
N ASN A 231 14.60 25.76 -14.29
CA ASN A 231 14.16 27.15 -14.13
C ASN A 231 13.13 27.45 -15.22
N ASP A 232 11.90 27.84 -14.85
CA ASP A 232 10.80 28.01 -15.80
C ASP A 232 9.93 29.24 -15.50
N VAL A 233 9.94 30.20 -16.43
CA VAL A 233 9.22 31.47 -16.32
C VAL A 233 7.71 31.29 -16.61
N ASN A 234 7.28 30.17 -17.19
CA ASN A 234 5.89 29.95 -17.55
C ASN A 234 4.97 29.89 -16.32
N GLU A 235 3.73 30.36 -16.49
CA GLU A 235 2.69 30.26 -15.46
C GLU A 235 2.17 28.83 -15.30
N ASN A 236 2.10 28.05 -16.39
CA ASN A 236 1.66 26.66 -16.41
C ASN A 236 2.81 25.65 -16.22
N TRP A 237 3.72 25.94 -15.29
CA TRP A 237 4.94 25.15 -15.03
C TRP A 237 4.69 23.69 -14.62
N LEU A 238 3.47 23.34 -14.17
CA LEU A 238 3.11 21.97 -13.77
C LEU A 238 2.97 21.00 -14.95
N ASN A 239 2.55 21.48 -16.13
CA ASN A 239 2.31 20.60 -17.29
C ASN A 239 3.61 19.96 -17.78
N ASP A 240 4.73 20.66 -17.63
CA ASP A 240 6.07 20.19 -18.02
C ASP A 240 6.63 19.13 -17.04
N LEU A 241 5.96 18.89 -15.90
CA LEU A 241 6.43 17.99 -14.84
C LEU A 241 5.71 16.64 -14.81
N GLU A 242 4.80 16.35 -15.75
CA GLU A 242 4.06 15.08 -15.77
C GLU A 242 4.98 13.84 -15.83
N SER A 243 6.14 13.97 -16.47
CA SER A 243 7.14 12.91 -16.57
C SER A 243 8.20 12.93 -15.46
N VAL A 244 8.22 13.98 -14.64
CA VAL A 244 9.21 14.14 -13.57
C VAL A 244 8.78 13.30 -12.36
N PRO A 245 9.65 12.43 -11.81
CA PRO A 245 9.26 11.56 -10.71
C PRO A 245 8.90 12.37 -9.45
N LEU A 246 7.79 12.02 -8.80
CA LEU A 246 7.34 12.65 -7.55
C LEU A 246 7.10 11.62 -6.44
N PRO A 247 7.96 11.58 -5.40
CA PRO A 247 7.77 10.75 -4.20
C PRO A 247 6.50 11.11 -3.42
N TYR A 248 5.97 10.17 -2.63
CA TYR A 248 4.65 10.30 -1.99
C TYR A 248 4.48 11.51 -1.04
N ASN A 249 5.56 11.98 -0.41
CA ASN A 249 5.51 13.13 0.51
C ASN A 249 6.25 14.36 -0.03
N PHE A 250 6.62 14.35 -1.31
CA PHE A 250 7.23 15.50 -1.94
C PHE A 250 6.15 16.23 -2.74
N LEU A 251 6.33 17.54 -2.84
CA LEU A 251 5.58 18.41 -3.72
C LEU A 251 6.58 19.06 -4.66
N PHE A 252 6.14 19.36 -5.88
CA PHE A 252 6.86 20.33 -6.68
C PHE A 252 6.53 21.72 -6.15
N ALA A 253 7.50 22.63 -6.19
CA ALA A 253 7.25 24.03 -5.93
C ALA A 253 8.08 24.91 -6.86
N LYS A 254 7.51 26.06 -7.24
CA LYS A 254 8.21 27.11 -7.97
C LYS A 254 8.58 28.25 -7.02
N ALA A 255 9.84 28.66 -7.01
CA ALA A 255 10.30 29.85 -6.30
C ALA A 255 9.75 31.10 -7.00
N ILE A 256 8.91 31.86 -6.29
CA ILE A 256 8.32 33.11 -6.79
C ILE A 256 9.30 34.26 -6.59
N SER A 257 9.87 34.37 -5.38
CA SER A 257 10.84 35.41 -5.02
C SER A 257 11.83 34.85 -4.02
N VAL A 258 13.10 35.24 -4.15
CA VAL A 258 14.18 34.79 -3.25
C VAL A 258 14.92 36.01 -2.71
N ASP A 259 14.92 36.18 -1.39
CA ASP A 259 15.71 37.20 -0.70
C ASP A 259 16.91 36.56 0.03
N ASP A 260 17.61 37.31 0.90
CA ASP A 260 18.78 36.74 1.58
C ASP A 260 18.43 35.78 2.72
N LYS A 261 17.22 35.87 3.28
CA LYS A 261 16.77 35.12 4.46
C LYS A 261 15.80 33.99 4.14
N SER A 262 15.06 34.06 3.04
CA SER A 262 14.08 33.05 2.66
C SER A 262 13.74 33.06 1.17
N ALA A 263 13.01 32.03 0.76
CA ALA A 263 12.41 31.91 -0.56
C ALA A 263 10.89 31.73 -0.45
N ILE A 264 10.12 32.60 -1.10
CA ILE A 264 8.68 32.43 -1.24
C ILE A 264 8.43 31.48 -2.41
N ILE A 265 7.64 30.45 -2.17
CA ILE A 265 7.34 29.39 -3.13
C ILE A 265 5.84 29.25 -3.38
N GLN A 266 5.50 28.72 -4.55
CA GLN A 266 4.16 28.19 -4.86
C GLN A 266 4.25 26.69 -5.06
N ALA A 267 3.62 25.92 -4.19
CA ALA A 267 3.57 24.47 -4.29
C ALA A 267 2.61 24.02 -5.41
N SER A 268 2.74 22.77 -5.85
CA SER A 268 1.86 22.14 -6.84
C SER A 268 0.39 22.04 -6.40
N THR A 269 0.11 22.24 -5.11
CA THR A 269 -1.23 22.37 -4.53
C THR A 269 -1.83 23.77 -4.71
N ASN A 270 -1.11 24.70 -5.34
CA ASN A 270 -1.38 26.14 -5.42
C ASN A 270 -1.28 26.89 -4.08
N GLU A 271 -0.84 26.25 -3.01
CA GLU A 271 -0.53 26.93 -1.75
C GLU A 271 0.78 27.73 -1.89
N ARG A 272 0.79 28.94 -1.33
CA ARG A 272 2.03 29.71 -1.16
C ARG A 272 2.65 29.38 0.18
N GLY A 273 3.97 29.27 0.18
CA GLY A 273 4.75 28.95 1.37
C GLY A 273 6.09 29.69 1.37
N GLU A 274 6.82 29.54 2.47
CA GLU A 274 8.14 30.14 2.64
C GLU A 274 9.13 29.06 3.09
N ILE A 275 10.32 29.05 2.47
CA ILE A 275 11.45 28.25 2.92
C ILE A 275 12.45 29.19 3.58
N ASN A 276 12.60 29.09 4.90
CA ASN A 276 13.58 29.85 5.65
C ASN A 276 15.02 29.38 5.35
N LEU A 277 16.00 30.28 5.48
CA LEU A 277 17.42 29.98 5.30
C LEU A 277 17.89 28.78 6.14
N SER A 278 17.35 28.60 7.35
CA SER A 278 17.62 27.44 8.21
C SER A 278 17.40 26.10 7.48
N ASN A 279 16.34 26.03 6.67
CA ASN A 279 15.95 24.86 5.88
C ASN A 279 16.72 24.73 4.55
N LEU A 280 17.55 25.71 4.20
CA LEU A 280 18.42 25.73 3.01
C LEU A 280 19.90 25.49 3.35
N THR A 281 20.31 25.59 4.63
CA THR A 281 21.72 25.51 5.03
C THR A 281 22.44 24.21 4.63
N TRP A 282 21.70 23.10 4.50
CA TRP A 282 22.25 21.81 4.07
C TRP A 282 22.60 21.79 2.58
N ALA A 283 21.98 22.65 1.78
CA ALA A 283 21.98 22.60 0.32
C ALA A 283 23.23 23.23 -0.31
N ARG A 284 24.40 22.91 0.26
CA ARG A 284 25.72 23.25 -0.31
C ARG A 284 25.88 22.47 -1.62
N GLU A 285 26.43 23.11 -2.65
CA GLU A 285 26.65 22.48 -3.95
C GLU A 285 27.41 21.15 -3.83
N HIS A 286 26.89 20.09 -4.44
CA HIS A 286 27.56 18.79 -4.51
C HIS A 286 28.75 18.84 -5.47
N ILE A 287 29.94 18.47 -4.99
CA ILE A 287 31.17 18.41 -5.79
C ILE A 287 31.60 16.94 -5.94
N PRO A 288 31.95 16.48 -7.16
CA PRO A 288 32.44 15.12 -7.39
C PRO A 288 33.55 14.71 -6.43
N GLY A 289 33.50 13.47 -5.95
CA GLY A 289 34.43 12.96 -4.92
C GLY A 289 33.93 13.08 -3.48
N GLY A 290 32.69 13.55 -3.29
CA GLY A 290 32.03 13.63 -1.98
C GLY A 290 32.38 14.89 -1.19
N TYR A 291 32.88 15.91 -1.88
CA TYR A 291 33.07 17.25 -1.32
C TYR A 291 31.79 18.07 -1.47
N VAL A 292 31.68 19.14 -0.68
CA VAL A 292 30.56 20.08 -0.73
C VAL A 292 31.09 21.51 -0.84
N GLY A 293 30.38 22.36 -1.60
CA GLY A 293 30.71 23.77 -1.83
C GLY A 293 30.72 24.61 -0.56
N PRO A 294 30.90 25.94 -0.63
CA PRO A 294 31.00 26.81 0.56
C PRO A 294 29.76 26.74 1.47
N LYS A 295 29.87 27.28 2.69
CA LYS A 295 28.74 27.38 3.61
C LYS A 295 27.71 28.37 3.02
N ILE A 296 26.45 27.97 3.01
CA ILE A 296 25.33 28.82 2.61
C ILE A 296 25.11 29.94 3.65
N VAL A 297 25.10 31.19 3.20
CA VAL A 297 24.89 32.38 4.04
C VAL A 297 23.66 33.20 3.60
N SER A 298 23.20 33.00 2.37
CA SER A 298 22.01 33.63 1.80
C SER A 298 21.14 32.59 1.09
N ALA A 299 19.82 32.74 1.11
CA ALA A 299 18.93 31.86 0.34
C ALA A 299 19.19 31.96 -1.18
N LYS A 300 19.71 33.10 -1.66
CA LYS A 300 20.15 33.30 -3.06
C LYS A 300 21.37 32.47 -3.45
N ASP A 301 22.13 31.95 -2.48
CA ASP A 301 23.24 31.04 -2.77
C ASP A 301 22.72 29.68 -3.26
N VAL A 302 21.45 29.36 -2.98
CA VAL A 302 20.83 28.05 -3.28
C VAL A 302 19.76 28.16 -4.36
N LEU A 303 18.89 29.18 -4.30
CA LEU A 303 17.71 29.31 -5.15
C LEU A 303 17.67 30.65 -5.88
N LYS A 304 16.98 30.67 -7.02
CA LYS A 304 16.67 31.85 -7.83
C LYS A 304 15.18 31.89 -8.15
N GLU A 305 14.71 33.05 -8.60
CA GLU A 305 13.34 33.18 -9.10
C GLU A 305 13.08 32.22 -10.26
N ASN A 306 11.88 31.65 -10.28
CA ASN A 306 11.42 30.65 -11.24
C ASN A 306 12.06 29.26 -11.14
N ASP A 307 12.87 29.00 -10.11
CA ASP A 307 13.39 27.66 -9.86
C ASP A 307 12.27 26.71 -9.44
N ILE A 308 12.19 25.56 -10.12
CA ILE A 308 11.32 24.44 -9.77
C ILE A 308 12.13 23.46 -8.94
N ILE A 309 11.62 23.13 -7.76
CA ILE A 309 12.29 22.33 -6.73
C ILE A 309 11.35 21.29 -6.13
N TYR A 310 11.93 20.30 -5.46
CA TYR A 310 11.18 19.44 -4.54
C TYR A 310 11.11 20.10 -3.17
N VAL A 311 9.92 20.07 -2.58
CA VAL A 311 9.70 20.49 -1.20
C VAL A 311 8.89 19.45 -0.45
N SER A 312 9.01 19.45 0.86
CA SER A 312 8.07 18.77 1.75
C SER A 312 7.68 19.70 2.89
N LYS A 313 6.72 19.28 3.73
CA LYS A 313 6.43 19.96 4.99
C LYS A 313 7.02 19.18 6.15
N ASN A 314 7.70 19.87 7.06
CA ASN A 314 8.21 19.29 8.29
C ASN A 314 7.09 19.14 9.35
N GLU A 315 7.44 18.64 10.54
CA GLU A 315 6.48 18.45 11.65
C GLU A 315 5.83 19.77 12.13
N ASN A 316 6.46 20.92 11.86
CA ASN A 316 5.97 22.25 12.19
C ASN A 316 5.12 22.88 11.07
N ASP A 317 4.76 22.11 10.04
CA ASP A 317 4.05 22.57 8.83
C ASP A 317 4.85 23.59 7.98
N GLU A 318 6.17 23.69 8.18
CA GLU A 318 7.04 24.58 7.40
C GLU A 318 7.55 23.87 6.14
N TYR A 319 7.67 24.62 5.05
CA TYR A 319 8.26 24.10 3.82
C TYR A 319 9.77 23.96 3.94
N VAL A 320 10.27 22.79 3.51
CA VAL A 320 11.69 22.45 3.47
C VAL A 320 12.11 22.03 2.07
N LEU A 321 13.32 22.42 1.67
CA LEU A 321 13.92 21.97 0.40
C LEU A 321 14.28 20.49 0.49
N GLU A 322 13.86 19.74 -0.53
CA GLU A 322 14.11 18.31 -0.65
C GLU A 322 14.87 17.94 -1.93
N GLN A 323 15.42 16.74 -1.91
CA GLN A 323 16.11 16.14 -3.04
C GLN A 323 15.89 14.64 -3.01
N ILE A 324 15.60 14.04 -4.17
CA ILE A 324 15.49 12.58 -4.27
C ILE A 324 16.90 11.99 -4.07
N PRO A 325 17.11 11.10 -3.09
CA PRO A 325 18.41 10.49 -2.85
C PRO A 325 18.91 9.67 -4.03
N ASN A 326 20.20 9.83 -4.37
CA ASN A 326 20.86 8.94 -5.34
C ASN A 326 21.19 7.57 -4.70
N ILE A 327 21.47 7.57 -3.40
CA ILE A 327 21.63 6.34 -2.62
C ILE A 327 20.26 5.68 -2.42
N ASN A 328 20.26 4.38 -2.18
CA ASN A 328 19.07 3.63 -1.85
C ASN A 328 19.37 2.61 -0.74
N GLY A 329 18.33 1.98 -0.21
CA GLY A 329 18.46 1.04 0.89
C GLY A 329 17.27 0.09 0.95
N GLY A 330 17.28 -0.77 1.96
CA GLY A 330 16.14 -1.61 2.30
C GLY A 330 16.16 -1.87 3.79
N ILE A 331 14.98 -2.05 4.37
CA ILE A 331 14.81 -2.38 5.78
C ILE A 331 13.85 -3.55 5.91
N ILE A 332 14.20 -4.48 6.79
CA ILE A 332 13.36 -5.61 7.16
C ILE A 332 13.36 -5.71 8.68
N VAL A 333 12.18 -5.94 9.26
CA VAL A 333 12.00 -6.17 10.69
C VAL A 333 11.36 -7.54 10.84
N MET A 334 11.99 -8.38 11.65
CA MET A 334 11.58 -9.76 11.86
C MET A 334 11.45 -10.07 13.34
N ASP A 335 10.50 -10.93 13.68
CA ASP A 335 10.47 -11.61 14.97
C ASP A 335 11.56 -12.70 14.97
N PRO A 336 12.57 -12.64 15.86
CA PRO A 336 13.67 -13.59 15.89
C PRO A 336 13.25 -15.00 16.33
N HIS A 337 12.13 -15.16 17.03
CA HIS A 337 11.67 -16.46 17.51
C HIS A 337 10.84 -17.20 16.45
N SER A 338 10.02 -16.48 15.70
CA SER A 338 9.12 -17.07 14.70
C SER A 338 9.58 -16.90 13.26
N GLY A 339 10.57 -16.03 13.01
CA GLY A 339 11.00 -15.64 11.66
C GLY A 339 9.96 -14.81 10.90
N ARG A 340 8.86 -14.38 11.54
CA ARG A 340 7.81 -13.60 10.89
C ARG A 340 8.31 -12.22 10.51
N VAL A 341 8.08 -11.81 9.26
CA VAL A 341 8.39 -10.46 8.78
C VAL A 341 7.25 -9.51 9.19
N VAL A 342 7.52 -8.59 10.11
CA VAL A 342 6.51 -7.67 10.66
C VAL A 342 6.51 -6.31 9.95
N ALA A 343 7.66 -5.92 9.37
CA ALA A 343 7.77 -4.74 8.52
C ALA A 343 8.83 -4.96 7.43
N LEU A 344 8.61 -4.36 6.27
CA LEU A 344 9.52 -4.46 5.13
C LEU A 344 9.38 -3.24 4.21
N SER A 345 10.50 -2.65 3.82
CA SER A 345 10.56 -1.63 2.78
C SER A 345 11.78 -1.84 1.88
N GLY A 346 11.55 -1.89 0.57
CA GLY A 346 12.55 -2.26 -0.43
C GLY A 346 13.31 -1.09 -1.04
N GLY A 347 13.01 0.15 -0.64
CA GLY A 347 13.62 1.34 -1.21
C GLY A 347 13.06 2.64 -0.66
N PHE A 348 13.62 3.76 -1.15
CA PHE A 348 13.23 5.12 -0.74
C PHE A 348 11.74 5.42 -0.98
N ASP A 349 11.22 5.05 -2.15
CA ASP A 349 9.82 5.25 -2.52
C ASP A 349 9.42 4.20 -3.58
N PHE A 350 8.26 3.58 -3.41
CA PHE A 350 7.77 2.53 -4.31
C PHE A 350 7.36 3.06 -5.69
N LYS A 351 6.85 4.29 -5.79
CA LYS A 351 6.46 4.91 -7.07
C LYS A 351 7.65 5.16 -7.97
N LEU A 352 8.82 5.46 -7.38
CA LEU A 352 10.05 5.63 -8.13
C LEU A 352 10.62 4.30 -8.62
N SER A 353 10.51 3.26 -7.80
CA SER A 353 11.05 1.94 -8.10
C SER A 353 10.30 0.88 -7.32
N ASN A 354 9.69 -0.06 -8.03
CA ASN A 354 9.08 -1.25 -7.41
C ASN A 354 10.12 -2.35 -7.08
N PHE A 355 11.40 -2.13 -7.37
CA PHE A 355 12.47 -3.08 -7.11
C PHE A 355 12.73 -3.18 -5.60
N ASN A 356 12.49 -4.36 -5.04
CA ASN A 356 12.59 -4.62 -3.61
C ASN A 356 14.00 -5.06 -3.22
N ARG A 357 14.78 -4.14 -2.63
CA ARG A 357 16.18 -4.42 -2.27
C ARG A 357 16.34 -5.40 -1.12
N VAL A 358 15.30 -5.62 -0.31
CA VAL A 358 15.35 -6.61 0.77
C VAL A 358 15.38 -8.04 0.22
N SER A 359 14.61 -8.31 -0.83
CA SER A 359 14.46 -9.67 -1.38
C SER A 359 15.22 -9.90 -2.70
N GLN A 360 15.43 -8.86 -3.51
CA GLN A 360 15.96 -8.99 -4.87
C GLN A 360 17.42 -8.53 -5.02
N ALA A 361 17.91 -7.64 -4.15
CA ALA A 361 19.27 -7.11 -4.27
C ALA A 361 20.31 -8.02 -3.63
N LYS A 362 21.05 -8.78 -4.46
CA LYS A 362 22.24 -9.51 -4.00
C LYS A 362 23.41 -8.54 -3.79
N ARG A 363 23.90 -8.44 -2.55
CA ARG A 363 25.02 -7.56 -2.17
C ARG A 363 25.99 -8.31 -1.27
N GLN A 364 27.26 -7.91 -1.31
CA GLN A 364 28.26 -8.44 -0.39
C GLN A 364 27.96 -7.94 1.04
N PRO A 365 27.86 -8.82 2.05
CA PRO A 365 27.56 -8.43 3.43
C PRO A 365 28.73 -7.72 4.13
N GLY A 366 29.95 -7.84 3.59
CA GLY A 366 31.15 -7.28 4.21
C GLY A 366 31.35 -7.79 5.64
N SER A 367 31.68 -6.88 6.57
CA SER A 367 31.92 -7.27 7.96
C SER A 367 30.69 -7.81 8.69
N ALA A 368 29.47 -7.63 8.15
CA ALA A 368 28.26 -8.23 8.72
C ALA A 368 28.25 -9.76 8.64
N PHE A 369 29.12 -10.38 7.84
CA PHE A 369 29.28 -11.83 7.78
C PHE A 369 30.16 -12.40 8.92
N LYS A 370 30.97 -11.57 9.59
CA LYS A 370 31.90 -12.03 10.63
C LYS A 370 31.21 -12.81 11.76
N PRO A 371 30.03 -12.42 12.28
CA PRO A 371 29.36 -13.20 13.32
C PRO A 371 29.24 -14.69 13.02
N PHE A 372 28.95 -15.09 11.77
CA PHE A 372 28.86 -16.51 11.38
C PHE A 372 30.21 -17.24 11.53
N VAL A 373 31.31 -16.61 11.13
CA VAL A 373 32.68 -17.14 11.31
C VAL A 373 33.00 -17.35 12.79
N TYR A 374 32.60 -16.41 13.65
CA TYR A 374 32.88 -16.50 15.08
C TYR A 374 31.92 -17.43 15.82
N ILE A 375 30.67 -17.58 15.38
CA ILE A 375 29.76 -18.60 15.90
C ILE A 375 30.31 -19.99 15.58
N SER A 376 30.72 -20.23 14.33
CA SER A 376 31.38 -21.48 13.93
C SER A 376 32.62 -21.78 14.80
N ALA A 377 33.40 -20.75 15.16
CA ALA A 377 34.53 -20.88 16.07
C ALA A 377 34.12 -21.35 17.48
N LEU A 378 33.07 -20.74 18.05
CA LEU A 378 32.56 -21.09 19.36
C LEU A 378 32.00 -22.53 19.38
N GLU A 379 31.25 -22.91 18.35
CA GLU A 379 30.72 -24.28 18.18
C GLU A 379 31.81 -25.34 18.03
N ASN A 380 32.99 -24.93 17.53
CA ASN A 380 34.16 -25.80 17.36
C ASN A 380 35.19 -25.67 18.49
N GLY A 381 34.75 -25.23 19.68
CA GLY A 381 35.53 -25.33 20.93
C GLY A 381 36.45 -24.15 21.23
N LEU A 382 36.47 -23.10 20.39
CA LEU A 382 37.10 -21.83 20.79
C LEU A 382 36.24 -21.13 21.83
N GLN A 383 36.88 -20.46 22.78
CA GLN A 383 36.22 -19.72 23.85
C GLN A 383 36.38 -18.22 23.63
N PRO A 384 35.53 -17.36 24.24
CA PRO A 384 35.66 -15.91 24.13
C PRO A 384 37.04 -15.36 24.55
N ASN A 385 37.77 -16.07 25.41
CA ASN A 385 39.13 -15.75 25.87
C ASN A 385 40.25 -16.41 25.05
N SER A 386 39.95 -17.28 24.08
CA SER A 386 40.95 -17.90 23.20
C SER A 386 41.74 -16.83 22.47
N LEU A 387 43.07 -16.92 22.48
CA LEU A 387 43.94 -15.94 21.86
C LEU A 387 44.07 -16.20 20.36
N ILE A 388 43.68 -15.21 19.55
CA ILE A 388 43.83 -15.22 18.10
C ILE A 388 44.83 -14.14 17.70
N LEU A 389 45.75 -14.50 16.80
CA LEU A 389 46.83 -13.62 16.39
C LEU A 389 46.35 -12.54 15.40
N ASP A 390 46.44 -11.27 15.80
CA ASP A 390 46.20 -10.12 14.92
C ASP A 390 47.52 -9.53 14.42
N ALA A 391 48.09 -10.17 13.40
CA ALA A 391 49.40 -9.86 12.81
C ALA A 391 49.35 -10.03 11.28
N PRO A 392 50.32 -9.45 10.53
CA PRO A 392 50.36 -9.54 9.07
C PRO A 392 50.08 -10.95 8.55
N PHE A 393 49.25 -11.03 7.51
CA PHE A 393 48.82 -12.27 6.92
C PHE A 393 49.14 -12.25 5.43
N VAL A 394 49.74 -13.32 4.94
CA VAL A 394 50.06 -13.48 3.52
C VAL A 394 49.76 -14.92 3.15
N VAL A 395 48.92 -15.11 2.13
CA VAL A 395 48.65 -16.43 1.55
C VAL A 395 48.90 -16.37 0.05
N ASP A 396 49.56 -17.40 -0.46
CA ASP A 396 49.74 -17.59 -1.89
C ASP A 396 48.45 -18.18 -2.47
N GLN A 397 47.86 -17.52 -3.46
CA GLN A 397 46.63 -17.97 -4.12
C GLN A 397 46.91 -18.78 -5.40
N GLY A 398 48.19 -19.10 -5.67
CA GLY A 398 48.63 -19.80 -6.87
C GLY A 398 49.13 -18.85 -7.95
N GLU A 399 49.80 -19.42 -8.96
CA GLU A 399 50.62 -18.70 -9.95
C GLU A 399 49.90 -17.55 -10.68
N LYS A 400 48.57 -17.61 -10.83
CA LYS A 400 47.79 -16.62 -11.60
C LYS A 400 47.20 -15.49 -10.75
N LEU A 401 47.09 -15.65 -9.43
CA LEU A 401 46.36 -14.72 -8.55
C LEU A 401 47.30 -13.91 -7.64
N GLY A 402 48.56 -14.32 -7.54
CA GLY A 402 49.56 -13.64 -6.73
C GLY A 402 49.32 -13.83 -5.22
N LYS A 403 50.04 -13.02 -4.42
CA LYS A 403 49.97 -13.08 -2.96
C LYS A 403 48.84 -12.21 -2.43
N TRP A 404 47.92 -12.80 -1.68
CA TRP A 404 46.88 -12.06 -0.98
C TRP A 404 47.38 -11.55 0.37
N LYS A 405 47.27 -10.24 0.58
CA LYS A 405 47.72 -9.53 1.78
C LYS A 405 46.58 -8.70 2.36
N PRO A 406 45.64 -9.33 3.09
CA PRO A 406 44.55 -8.61 3.73
C PRO A 406 45.07 -7.67 4.82
N GLU A 407 44.33 -6.59 5.07
CA GLU A 407 44.65 -5.60 6.10
C GLU A 407 43.43 -5.30 6.98
N ASN A 408 43.68 -4.88 8.23
CA ASN A 408 42.64 -4.28 9.06
C ASN A 408 42.30 -2.87 8.55
N TYR A 409 41.06 -2.41 8.75
CA TYR A 409 40.62 -1.07 8.33
C TYR A 409 41.55 0.06 8.81
N GLY A 410 41.99 0.00 10.07
CA GLY A 410 42.91 0.99 10.66
C GLY A 410 44.39 0.77 10.35
N LYS A 411 44.75 -0.23 9.51
CA LYS A 411 46.13 -0.61 9.14
C LYS A 411 47.08 -0.83 10.33
N LYS A 412 46.52 -1.20 11.49
CA LYS A 412 47.26 -1.52 12.71
C LYS A 412 47.17 -3.02 13.03
N PHE A 413 48.22 -3.52 13.66
CA PHE A 413 48.32 -4.87 14.21
C PHE A 413 48.32 -4.77 15.73
N TYR A 414 47.66 -5.72 16.37
CA TYR A 414 47.43 -5.68 17.82
C TYR A 414 47.97 -6.94 18.52
N GLY A 415 48.61 -7.85 17.79
CA GLY A 415 49.18 -9.08 18.34
C GLY A 415 48.12 -10.07 18.82
N PRO A 416 48.49 -11.04 19.67
CA PRO A 416 47.55 -11.98 20.27
C PRO A 416 46.43 -11.24 21.02
N SER A 417 45.18 -11.47 20.62
CA SER A 417 44.00 -10.83 21.20
C SER A 417 42.92 -11.87 21.51
N PRO A 418 42.15 -11.73 22.60
CA PRO A 418 41.02 -12.61 22.88
C PRO A 418 40.00 -12.63 21.74
N LEU A 419 39.40 -13.79 21.45
CA LEU A 419 38.41 -13.99 20.39
C LEU A 419 37.27 -12.95 20.45
N ARG A 420 36.74 -12.66 21.64
CA ARG A 420 35.70 -11.63 21.84
C ARG A 420 36.09 -10.26 21.26
N LYS A 421 37.39 -9.92 21.31
CA LYS A 421 37.88 -8.63 20.82
C LYS A 421 37.77 -8.51 19.30
N GLY A 422 37.81 -9.64 18.60
CA GLY A 422 37.65 -9.72 17.16
C GLY A 422 36.24 -9.43 16.66
N ILE A 423 35.21 -9.67 17.50
CA ILE A 423 33.82 -9.24 17.24
C ILE A 423 33.60 -7.79 17.69
N GLU A 424 34.02 -7.44 18.92
CA GLU A 424 33.86 -6.08 19.47
C GLU A 424 34.48 -5.02 18.55
N ASN A 425 35.63 -5.35 17.97
CA ASN A 425 36.33 -4.54 16.98
C ASN A 425 36.53 -5.45 15.77
N PRO A 426 35.64 -5.41 14.76
CA PRO A 426 35.59 -6.37 13.65
C PRO A 426 36.91 -6.49 12.87
N ARG A 427 37.87 -7.29 13.37
CA ARG A 427 39.23 -7.37 12.83
C ARG A 427 39.31 -8.38 11.70
N ASN A 428 39.81 -7.93 10.54
CA ASN A 428 39.90 -8.75 9.34
C ASN A 428 40.88 -9.90 9.55
N LEU A 429 42.06 -9.61 10.11
CA LEU A 429 43.13 -10.60 10.24
C LEU A 429 42.78 -11.73 11.22
N MET A 430 42.15 -11.41 12.35
CA MET A 430 41.65 -12.42 13.28
C MET A 430 40.58 -13.30 12.62
N THR A 431 39.63 -12.70 11.89
CA THR A 431 38.56 -13.43 11.18
C THR A 431 39.16 -14.42 10.18
N ILE A 432 40.15 -13.98 9.40
CA ILE A 432 40.79 -14.82 8.37
C ILE A 432 41.56 -15.99 9.00
N ARG A 433 42.23 -15.77 10.15
CA ARG A 433 42.91 -16.86 10.86
C ARG A 433 41.93 -17.86 11.48
N ILE A 434 40.80 -17.39 12.00
CA ILE A 434 39.72 -18.27 12.46
C ILE A 434 39.24 -19.12 11.29
N ALA A 435 39.01 -18.50 10.13
CA ALA A 435 38.60 -19.24 8.93
C ALA A 435 39.65 -20.25 8.45
N GLN A 436 40.94 -19.90 8.51
CA GLN A 436 42.02 -20.83 8.20
C GLN A 436 42.11 -21.99 9.19
N TYR A 437 41.88 -21.73 10.48
CA TYR A 437 41.93 -22.75 11.53
C TYR A 437 40.76 -23.73 11.44
N LEU A 438 39.54 -23.24 11.18
CA LEU A 438 38.33 -24.07 11.08
C LEU A 438 38.20 -24.78 9.74
N GLY A 439 38.67 -24.15 8.66
CA GLY A 439 38.31 -24.51 7.29
C GLY A 439 36.99 -23.88 6.85
N MET A 440 36.84 -23.68 5.54
CA MET A 440 35.65 -23.03 4.98
C MET A 440 34.40 -23.91 5.06
N ASP A 441 34.54 -25.23 5.03
CA ASP A 441 33.41 -26.17 5.06
C ASP A 441 32.58 -25.97 6.34
N LYS A 442 33.24 -25.96 7.51
CA LYS A 442 32.60 -25.72 8.82
C LYS A 442 31.95 -24.35 8.95
N ILE A 443 32.46 -23.35 8.23
CA ILE A 443 31.89 -22.00 8.24
C ILE A 443 30.67 -21.93 7.33
N SER A 444 30.65 -22.70 6.25
CA SER A 444 29.54 -22.70 5.29
C SER A 444 28.31 -23.49 5.75
N GLU A 445 28.48 -24.38 6.73
CA GLU A 445 27.38 -25.12 7.37
C GLU A 445 26.56 -24.27 8.35
N VAL A 446 27.12 -23.16 8.82
CA VAL A 446 26.49 -22.16 9.72
C VAL A 446 25.85 -21.07 8.88
#